data_AF-A0A9P8RRD2-F1
#
_entry.id   AF-A0A9P8RRD2-F1
#
_cell.length_a   1.000
_cell.length_b   1.000
_cell.length_c   1.000
_cell.angle_alpha   90.00
_cell.angle_beta   90.00
_cell.angle_gamma   90.00
#
_symmetry.space_group_name_H-M   'P 1'
#
loop_
_entity.id
_entity.type
_entity.pdbx_description
1 polymer ?
#
loop_
_entity_poly.entity_id
_entity_poly.type
_entity_poly.pdbx_seq_one_letter_code
_entity_poly.pdbx_strand_id
1 'polypeptide(L)'
;MIGGTSTGGLIAIMLGRLRMSLRDCEKAYLQLSERIFNPKRHSLHAFGKAKDFLMANGKFDSQALEDAIKEVVVSIAKMPEGELLQDPEPECKVKAPDTLADDSYDRCVSTTRVKNSQIAVLRSYENNLPETLYDDCKIWEACRATSAAPTFFDPVKIGPYDQEFVDGGLLYNNPIQLVHREAVATWHNRVDGAVFISIGTGSAPSGAFEGNLKIIIEAMKEIVTQTERISTEFAESHPELLLRNCFFRFQVFHGLETVGLEEYKEKAKIADATQSYLDIWETKKKVEDCVEKVCATTWPVSPPRTTCFVVPFERDSKFIGRNDIITQIGRKFEAQRRVALAGIGGVG
;
A
#
# COMPACT_ATOMS: atom_id res chain seq x y z
N MET A 1 -7.49 5.57 3.61
CA MET A 1 -6.66 4.42 3.23
C MET A 1 -5.48 4.95 2.44
N ILE A 2 -4.28 4.41 2.65
CA ILE A 2 -3.10 4.72 1.84
C ILE A 2 -2.60 3.41 1.24
N GLY A 3 -2.34 3.41 -0.06
CA GLY A 3 -1.79 2.27 -0.78
C GLY A 3 -0.63 2.68 -1.69
N GLY A 4 0.31 1.77 -1.90
CA GLY A 4 1.50 2.03 -2.70
C GLY A 4 2.16 0.77 -3.23
N THR A 5 2.88 0.92 -4.33
CA THR A 5 3.73 -0.11 -4.95
C THR A 5 5.17 0.43 -5.04
N SER A 6 6.18 -0.42 -4.90
CA SER A 6 7.59 -0.03 -5.01
C SER A 6 7.95 1.08 -4.01
N THR A 7 8.63 2.13 -4.46
CA THR A 7 8.93 3.33 -3.67
C THR A 7 7.67 3.96 -3.06
N GLY A 8 6.54 3.95 -3.77
CA GLY A 8 5.25 4.38 -3.24
C GLY A 8 4.75 3.51 -2.08
N GLY A 9 5.06 2.22 -2.09
CA GLY A 9 4.79 1.29 -0.98
C GLY A 9 5.63 1.59 0.26
N LEU A 10 6.92 1.90 0.07
CA LEU A 10 7.78 2.38 1.16
C LEU A 10 7.22 3.65 1.80
N ILE A 11 6.83 4.63 0.98
CA ILE A 11 6.23 5.89 1.45
C ILE A 11 4.90 5.62 2.18
N ALA A 12 4.06 4.72 1.67
CA ALA A 12 2.81 4.34 2.31
C ALA A 12 3.03 3.73 3.71
N ILE A 13 4.06 2.90 3.88
CA ILE A 13 4.44 2.34 5.20
C ILE A 13 4.99 3.44 6.11
N MET A 14 5.90 4.29 5.63
CA MET A 14 6.50 5.36 6.42
C MET A 14 5.44 6.35 6.96
N LEU A 15 4.57 6.86 6.10
CA LEU A 15 3.51 7.79 6.50
C LEU A 15 2.41 7.10 7.29
N GLY A 16 2.09 5.86 6.92
CA GLY A 16 0.95 5.14 7.46
C GLY A 16 1.26 4.38 8.75
N ARG A 17 2.07 3.33 8.63
CA ARG A 17 2.35 2.39 9.74
C ARG A 17 3.40 2.91 10.70
N LEU A 18 4.40 3.63 10.20
CA LEU A 18 5.45 4.24 11.02
C LEU A 18 5.06 5.64 11.54
N ARG A 19 3.95 6.21 11.04
CA ARG A 19 3.40 7.52 11.44
C ARG A 19 4.44 8.65 11.34
N MET A 20 5.33 8.56 10.36
CA MET A 20 6.37 9.55 10.13
C MET A 20 5.76 10.84 9.55
N SER A 21 6.34 11.97 9.90
CA SER A 21 6.01 13.22 9.22
C SER A 21 6.47 13.17 7.76
N LEU A 22 5.86 13.98 6.88
CA LEU A 22 6.29 14.09 5.48
C LEU A 22 7.80 14.43 5.38
N ARG A 23 8.30 15.29 6.26
CA ARG A 23 9.72 15.68 6.31
C ARG A 23 10.63 14.53 6.70
N ASP A 24 10.24 13.74 7.70
CA ASP A 24 11.02 12.58 8.12
C ASP A 24 10.97 11.48 7.05
N CYS A 25 9.82 11.28 6.41
CA CYS A 25 9.65 10.35 5.29
C CYS A 25 10.54 10.74 4.11
N GLU A 26 10.56 12.01 3.71
CA GLU A 26 11.43 12.52 2.66
C GLU A 26 12.90 12.29 3.01
N LYS A 27 13.32 12.69 4.21
CA LYS A 27 14.69 12.50 4.68
C LYS A 27 15.11 11.02 4.68
N ALA A 28 14.25 10.15 5.20
CA ALA A 28 14.50 8.70 5.24
C ALA A 28 14.59 8.11 3.84
N TYR A 29 13.68 8.47 2.93
CA TYR A 29 13.71 8.01 1.54
C TYR A 29 15.00 8.45 0.83
N LEU A 30 15.42 9.70 1.00
CA LEU A 30 16.65 10.21 0.37
C LEU A 30 17.90 9.50 0.91
N GLN A 31 17.96 9.21 2.21
CA GLN A 31 19.05 8.44 2.81
C GLN A 31 19.06 6.99 2.33
N LEU A 32 17.88 6.38 2.22
CA LEU A 32 17.70 5.02 1.72
C LEU A 32 18.15 4.92 0.25
N SER A 33 17.68 5.84 -0.60
CA SER A 33 18.07 5.93 -2.02
C SER A 33 19.58 6.11 -2.19
N GLU A 34 20.20 7.01 -1.42
CA GLU A 34 21.66 7.20 -1.45
C GLU A 34 22.43 5.91 -1.10
N ARG A 35 22.00 5.17 -0.08
CA ARG A 35 22.67 3.93 0.33
C ARG A 35 22.51 2.79 -0.67
N ILE A 36 21.34 2.67 -1.28
CA ILE A 36 21.01 1.61 -2.23
C ILE A 36 21.76 1.82 -3.55
N PHE A 37 21.72 3.05 -4.06
CA PHE A 37 22.25 3.37 -5.39
C PHE A 37 23.70 3.86 -5.37
N ASN A 38 24.35 3.91 -4.20
CA ASN A 38 25.79 4.13 -4.06
C ASN A 38 26.48 2.91 -3.40
N PRO A 39 26.81 1.85 -4.16
CA PRO A 39 27.50 0.71 -3.58
C PRO A 39 28.88 1.15 -3.06
N LYS A 40 29.06 1.14 -1.74
CA LYS A 40 30.40 1.22 -1.14
C LYS A 40 31.17 0.00 -1.60
N ARG A 41 32.07 0.17 -2.58
CA ARG A 41 33.07 -0.85 -2.90
C ARG A 41 33.86 -1.14 -1.63
N HIS A 42 33.60 -2.27 -0.99
CA HIS A 42 34.49 -2.79 0.02
C HIS A 42 35.81 -3.21 -0.65
N SER A 43 36.72 -2.25 -0.82
CA SER A 43 38.13 -2.54 -1.02
C SER A 43 38.67 -3.11 0.29
N LEU A 44 38.78 -4.44 0.39
CA LEU A 44 39.60 -5.25 1.32
C LEU A 44 38.88 -6.56 1.71
N HIS A 45 38.83 -7.52 0.79
CA HIS A 45 39.10 -8.97 1.01
C HIS A 45 38.85 -9.75 -0.29
N ALA A 46 39.77 -9.62 -1.25
CA ALA A 46 39.62 -10.14 -2.61
C ALA A 46 39.84 -11.67 -2.79
N PHE A 47 39.85 -12.47 -1.71
CA PHE A 47 40.16 -13.91 -1.84
C PHE A 47 39.09 -14.88 -1.31
N GLY A 48 38.04 -14.40 -0.62
CA GLY A 48 37.04 -15.29 0.01
C GLY A 48 35.66 -15.35 -0.67
N LYS A 49 35.27 -14.34 -1.46
CA LYS A 49 33.87 -14.12 -1.89
C LYS A 49 33.54 -14.46 -3.35
N ALA A 50 34.47 -15.05 -4.10
CA ALA A 50 34.18 -15.49 -5.47
C ALA A 50 33.07 -16.55 -5.53
N LYS A 51 32.83 -17.27 -4.43
CA LYS A 51 31.76 -18.27 -4.31
C LYS A 51 30.38 -17.66 -4.08
N ASP A 52 30.31 -16.52 -3.36
CA ASP A 52 29.04 -15.82 -3.09
C ASP A 52 28.58 -14.99 -4.28
N PHE A 53 29.53 -14.43 -5.06
CA PHE A 53 29.22 -13.64 -6.25
C PHE A 53 28.60 -14.46 -7.40
N LEU A 54 28.79 -15.79 -7.38
CA LEU A 54 28.18 -16.71 -8.33
C LEU A 54 26.73 -17.11 -7.96
N MET A 55 26.24 -16.70 -6.78
CA MET A 55 24.93 -17.09 -6.26
C MET A 55 23.97 -15.90 -5.99
N ALA A 56 24.41 -14.65 -6.19
CA ALA A 56 23.56 -13.47 -6.05
C ALA A 56 22.93 -13.09 -7.39
N ASN A 57 21.60 -13.23 -7.51
CA ASN A 57 20.85 -12.94 -8.74
C ASN A 57 20.36 -11.46 -8.80
N GLY A 58 20.63 -10.64 -7.79
CA GLY A 58 20.35 -9.20 -7.74
C GLY A 58 21.53 -8.32 -8.17
N LYS A 59 21.23 -7.24 -8.92
CA LYS A 59 22.22 -6.24 -9.38
C LYS A 59 22.70 -5.30 -8.26
N PHE A 60 21.89 -5.09 -7.23
CA PHE A 60 22.18 -4.28 -6.06
C PHE A 60 22.16 -5.14 -4.79
N ASP A 61 22.80 -4.63 -3.73
CA ASP A 61 22.90 -5.34 -2.46
C ASP A 61 21.55 -5.33 -1.73
N SER A 62 20.84 -6.45 -1.83
CA SER A 62 19.57 -6.70 -1.13
C SER A 62 19.70 -6.55 0.39
N GLN A 63 20.88 -6.83 0.96
CA GLN A 63 21.15 -6.67 2.39
C GLN A 63 21.28 -5.19 2.75
N ALA A 64 21.95 -4.39 1.91
CA ALA A 64 22.05 -2.95 2.14
C ALA A 64 20.67 -2.25 2.14
N LEU A 65 19.77 -2.67 1.24
CA LEU A 65 18.37 -2.23 1.24
C LEU A 65 17.65 -2.64 2.53
N GLU A 66 17.77 -3.90 2.93
CA GLU A 66 17.16 -4.42 4.15
C GLU A 66 17.66 -3.69 5.41
N ASP A 67 18.98 -3.53 5.56
CA ASP A 67 19.60 -2.84 6.68
C ASP A 67 19.16 -1.37 6.75
N ALA A 68 19.06 -0.70 5.59
CA ALA A 68 18.56 0.67 5.52
C ALA A 68 17.09 0.77 5.96
N ILE A 69 16.23 -0.16 5.52
CA ILE A 69 14.83 -0.23 5.96
C ILE A 69 14.74 -0.47 7.47
N LYS A 70 15.51 -1.43 8.00
CA LYS A 70 15.54 -1.75 9.43
C LYS A 70 16.01 -0.56 10.26
N GLU A 71 16.98 0.20 9.79
CA GLU A 71 17.42 1.43 10.45
C GLU A 71 16.30 2.47 10.53
N VAL A 72 15.50 2.64 9.47
CA VAL A 72 14.34 3.54 9.49
C VAL A 72 13.31 3.09 10.54
N VAL A 73 13.00 1.79 10.60
CA VAL A 73 12.06 1.23 11.59
C VAL A 73 12.57 1.43 13.03
N VAL A 74 13.82 1.09 13.29
CA VAL A 74 14.39 1.11 14.64
C VAL A 74 14.77 2.52 15.11
N SER A 75 15.47 3.28 14.26
CA SER A 75 16.08 4.54 14.69
C SER A 75 15.14 5.73 14.53
N ILE A 76 14.37 5.76 13.44
CA ILE A 76 13.50 6.90 13.12
C ILE A 76 12.11 6.69 13.70
N ALA A 77 11.48 5.55 13.40
CA ALA A 77 10.14 5.24 13.91
C ALA A 77 10.14 4.73 15.35
N LYS A 78 11.32 4.39 15.92
CA LYS A 78 11.48 3.91 17.30
C LYS A 78 10.65 2.66 17.60
N MET A 79 10.54 1.77 16.61
CA MET A 79 9.84 0.50 16.73
C MET A 79 10.84 -0.66 16.80
N PRO A 80 10.49 -1.80 17.43
CA PRO A 80 11.32 -3.00 17.35
C PRO A 80 11.57 -3.42 15.90
N GLU A 81 12.74 -3.98 15.60
CA GLU A 81 13.04 -4.51 14.26
C GLU A 81 12.01 -5.58 13.85
N GLY A 82 11.62 -6.42 14.80
CA GLY A 82 10.65 -7.50 14.60
C GLY A 82 9.18 -7.06 14.62
N GLU A 83 8.89 -5.77 14.61
CA GLU A 83 7.53 -5.25 14.67
C GLU A 83 6.70 -5.75 13.47
N LEU A 84 5.51 -6.26 13.76
CA LEU A 84 4.59 -6.77 12.74
C LEU A 84 3.99 -5.62 11.93
N LEU A 85 3.72 -5.89 10.65
CA LEU A 85 3.04 -4.96 9.76
C LEU A 85 1.64 -4.61 10.28
N GLN A 86 0.96 -5.59 10.89
CA GLN A 86 -0.31 -5.38 11.58
C GLN A 86 -0.16 -4.26 12.62
N ASP A 87 -1.11 -3.32 12.62
CA ASP A 87 -1.19 -2.28 13.63
C ASP A 87 -2.20 -2.71 14.71
N PRO A 88 -1.75 -3.09 15.92
CA PRO A 88 -2.64 -3.49 17.01
C PRO A 88 -3.39 -2.29 17.63
N GLU A 89 -2.95 -1.06 17.37
CA GLU A 89 -3.56 0.17 17.90
C GLU A 89 -3.83 1.17 16.76
N PRO A 90 -4.84 0.95 15.91
CA PRO A 90 -5.11 1.84 14.77
C PRO A 90 -5.49 3.27 15.18
N GLU A 91 -5.85 3.50 16.44
CA GLU A 91 -6.15 4.82 16.99
C GLU A 91 -4.86 5.66 17.12
N CYS A 92 -4.84 6.82 16.46
CA CYS A 92 -3.80 7.83 16.69
C CYS A 92 -3.87 8.31 18.16
N LYS A 93 -2.78 8.19 18.93
CA LYS A 93 -2.72 8.62 20.35
C LYS A 93 -2.81 10.14 20.55
N VAL A 94 -3.06 10.92 19.51
CA VAL A 94 -3.31 12.37 19.59
C VAL A 94 -4.81 12.62 19.57
N LYS A 95 -5.48 12.35 20.70
CA LYS A 95 -6.84 12.86 20.90
C LYS A 95 -6.76 14.37 21.12
N ALA A 96 -6.96 15.16 20.06
CA ALA A 96 -7.42 16.53 20.24
C ALA A 96 -8.78 16.46 20.97
N PRO A 97 -9.07 17.31 21.97
CA PRO A 97 -10.21 17.11 22.87
C PRO A 97 -11.60 17.11 22.22
N ASP A 98 -11.73 17.53 20.96
CA ASP A 98 -13.02 17.83 20.33
C ASP A 98 -13.26 17.14 18.97
N THR A 99 -12.42 16.18 18.54
CA THR A 99 -12.62 15.46 17.27
C THR A 99 -13.08 14.03 17.50
N LEU A 100 -14.39 13.78 17.28
CA LEU A 100 -15.02 12.45 17.21
C LEU A 100 -14.69 11.70 15.90
N ALA A 101 -13.58 12.01 15.24
CA ALA A 101 -13.12 11.26 14.08
C ALA A 101 -12.41 9.99 14.57
N ASP A 102 -12.91 8.85 14.12
CA ASP A 102 -12.20 7.57 14.18
C ASP A 102 -10.93 7.72 13.33
N ASP A 103 -9.82 8.12 13.95
CA ASP A 103 -8.51 8.30 13.30
C ASP A 103 -7.85 6.94 12.96
N SER A 104 -8.65 5.91 12.65
CA SER A 104 -8.18 4.59 12.28
C SER A 104 -7.63 4.62 10.85
N TYR A 105 -6.32 4.64 10.76
CA TYR A 105 -5.61 4.79 9.51
C TYR A 105 -5.38 3.44 8.81
N ASP A 106 -6.32 2.97 7.99
CA ASP A 106 -6.13 1.72 7.22
C ASP A 106 -5.00 1.88 6.16
N ARG A 107 -3.99 1.00 6.15
CA ARG A 107 -2.83 1.00 5.21
C ARG A 107 -2.59 -0.34 4.53
N CYS A 108 -2.42 -0.31 3.22
CA CYS A 108 -2.10 -1.49 2.40
C CYS A 108 -0.90 -1.21 1.49
N VAL A 109 -0.21 -2.26 1.08
CA VAL A 109 0.95 -2.19 0.18
C VAL A 109 0.86 -3.35 -0.79
N SER A 110 1.09 -3.08 -2.08
CA SER A 110 1.09 -4.11 -3.12
C SER A 110 2.49 -4.70 -3.32
N THR A 111 2.54 -6.01 -3.51
CA THR A 111 3.73 -6.80 -3.87
C THR A 111 3.31 -7.98 -4.77
N THR A 112 4.25 -8.67 -5.41
CA THR A 112 3.95 -9.80 -6.29
C THR A 112 4.58 -11.08 -5.75
N ARG A 113 3.80 -12.15 -5.66
CA ARG A 113 4.28 -13.51 -5.35
C ARG A 113 5.05 -14.07 -6.53
N VAL A 114 6.27 -14.52 -6.31
CA VAL A 114 7.18 -15.01 -7.36
C VAL A 114 6.66 -16.29 -8.03
N LYS A 115 6.21 -17.27 -7.25
CA LYS A 115 5.90 -18.61 -7.76
C LYS A 115 4.70 -18.68 -8.72
N ASN A 116 3.73 -17.79 -8.56
CA ASN A 116 2.50 -17.80 -9.37
C ASN A 116 2.23 -16.46 -10.07
N SER A 117 3.14 -15.49 -9.96
CA SER A 117 3.02 -14.14 -10.51
C SER A 117 1.72 -13.42 -10.11
N GLN A 118 1.11 -13.79 -8.98
CA GLN A 118 -0.10 -13.15 -8.49
C GLN A 118 0.23 -11.97 -7.56
N ILE A 119 -0.62 -10.96 -7.57
CA ILE A 119 -0.57 -9.89 -6.58
C ILE A 119 -0.78 -10.44 -5.17
N ALA A 120 0.02 -9.98 -4.23
CA ALA A 120 -0.24 -10.03 -2.81
C ALA A 120 -0.38 -8.61 -2.28
N VAL A 121 -1.35 -8.40 -1.39
CA VAL A 121 -1.58 -7.11 -0.75
C VAL A 121 -1.24 -7.28 0.71
N LEU A 122 -0.11 -6.70 1.13
CA LEU A 122 0.31 -6.70 2.53
C LEU A 122 -0.44 -5.59 3.25
N ARG A 123 -1.07 -5.90 4.39
CA ARG A 123 -1.98 -4.99 5.10
C ARG A 123 -1.54 -4.79 6.53
N SER A 124 -1.80 -3.60 7.04
CA SER A 124 -1.68 -3.27 8.45
C SER A 124 -2.99 -3.44 9.22
N TYR A 125 -4.10 -3.70 8.53
CA TYR A 125 -5.45 -3.78 9.08
C TYR A 125 -6.13 -5.10 8.69
N GLU A 126 -7.08 -5.51 9.51
CA GLU A 126 -7.86 -6.72 9.28
C GLU A 126 -8.94 -6.42 8.23
N ASN A 127 -9.12 -7.35 7.30
CA ASN A 127 -10.26 -7.31 6.39
C ASN A 127 -10.86 -8.71 6.25
N ASN A 128 -12.00 -8.81 5.59
CA ASN A 128 -12.69 -10.09 5.38
C ASN A 128 -12.03 -10.98 4.32
N LEU A 129 -10.82 -10.65 3.85
CA LEU A 129 -10.11 -11.44 2.83
C LEU A 129 -9.20 -12.46 3.51
N PRO A 130 -9.31 -13.76 3.17
CA PRO A 130 -8.45 -14.78 3.75
C PRO A 130 -7.02 -14.61 3.23
N GLU A 131 -6.07 -14.26 4.09
CA GLU A 131 -4.66 -14.22 3.70
C GLU A 131 -3.72 -14.70 4.80
N THR A 132 -2.78 -15.56 4.41
CA THR A 132 -1.91 -16.34 5.31
C THR A 132 -0.70 -15.58 5.85
N LEU A 133 -0.49 -14.32 5.44
CA LEU A 133 0.69 -13.53 5.81
C LEU A 133 0.38 -12.46 6.85
N TYR A 134 -0.90 -12.31 7.19
CA TYR A 134 -1.38 -11.21 8.03
C TYR A 134 -0.75 -11.21 9.42
N ASP A 135 -0.57 -12.40 10.01
CA ASP A 135 -0.08 -12.56 11.38
C ASP A 135 1.45 -12.63 11.50
N ASP A 136 2.17 -12.80 10.38
CA ASP A 136 3.61 -13.12 10.39
C ASP A 136 4.50 -12.05 9.72
N CYS A 137 3.92 -11.19 8.89
CA CYS A 137 4.69 -10.24 8.08
C CYS A 137 5.20 -9.08 8.94
N LYS A 138 6.52 -8.89 8.98
CA LYS A 138 7.15 -7.74 9.65
C LYS A 138 7.12 -6.50 8.77
N ILE A 139 7.21 -5.32 9.38
CA ILE A 139 7.23 -4.04 8.64
C ILE A 139 8.37 -4.02 7.61
N TRP A 140 9.58 -4.42 8.01
CA TRP A 140 10.73 -4.39 7.10
C TRP A 140 10.61 -5.41 5.97
N GLU A 141 9.99 -6.57 6.23
CA GLU A 141 9.70 -7.59 5.21
C GLU A 141 8.74 -7.05 4.16
N ALA A 142 7.69 -6.33 4.58
CA ALA A 142 6.73 -5.69 3.69
C ALA A 142 7.37 -4.59 2.83
N CYS A 143 8.20 -3.74 3.44
CA CYS A 143 9.00 -2.74 2.74
C CYS A 143 9.88 -3.40 1.67
N ARG A 144 10.59 -4.47 2.03
CA ARG A 144 11.52 -5.17 1.13
C ARG A 144 10.77 -5.92 0.03
N ALA A 145 9.60 -6.48 0.32
CA ALA A 145 8.74 -7.13 -0.67
C ALA A 145 8.21 -6.17 -1.73
N THR A 146 7.78 -4.97 -1.31
CA THR A 146 7.24 -4.00 -2.27
C THR A 146 8.35 -3.35 -3.10
N SER A 147 9.57 -3.16 -2.58
CA SER A 147 10.66 -2.48 -3.29
C SER A 147 11.70 -3.40 -3.95
N ALA A 148 11.56 -4.72 -3.85
CA ALA A 148 12.48 -5.70 -4.44
C ALA A 148 12.28 -5.83 -5.96
N ALA A 149 12.61 -4.76 -6.70
CA ALA A 149 12.43 -4.71 -8.15
C ALA A 149 13.21 -5.85 -8.83
N PRO A 150 12.55 -6.69 -9.64
CA PRO A 150 13.24 -7.76 -10.35
C PRO A 150 14.35 -7.19 -11.23
N THR A 151 15.45 -7.94 -11.36
CA THR A 151 16.75 -7.49 -11.93
C THR A 151 17.58 -6.57 -11.03
N PHE A 152 17.02 -6.00 -9.97
CA PHE A 152 17.72 -5.13 -9.04
C PHE A 152 18.01 -5.79 -7.70
N PHE A 153 17.03 -6.45 -7.11
CA PHE A 153 17.15 -7.10 -5.81
C PHE A 153 16.69 -8.55 -5.88
N ASP A 154 17.19 -9.34 -4.95
CA ASP A 154 16.74 -10.72 -4.78
C ASP A 154 15.32 -10.76 -4.18
N PRO A 155 14.51 -11.80 -4.47
CA PRO A 155 13.20 -12.00 -3.84
C PRO A 155 13.29 -12.11 -2.31
N VAL A 156 12.24 -11.69 -1.59
CA VAL A 156 12.13 -11.81 -0.13
C VAL A 156 11.26 -12.98 0.24
N LYS A 157 11.63 -13.69 1.31
CA LYS A 157 10.83 -14.77 1.88
C LYS A 157 10.05 -14.26 3.08
N ILE A 158 8.74 -14.49 3.09
CA ILE A 158 7.84 -14.06 4.18
C ILE A 158 6.94 -15.23 4.59
N GLY A 159 6.69 -15.30 5.90
CA GLY A 159 5.76 -16.24 6.51
C GLY A 159 6.35 -17.64 6.72
N PRO A 160 5.57 -18.55 7.34
CA PRO A 160 6.05 -19.87 7.81
C PRO A 160 6.41 -20.85 6.68
N TYR A 161 6.02 -20.54 5.45
CA TYR A 161 6.25 -21.37 4.26
C TYR A 161 7.27 -20.78 3.29
N ASP A 162 8.05 -19.77 3.72
CA ASP A 162 9.08 -19.12 2.91
C ASP A 162 8.55 -18.69 1.52
N GLN A 163 7.37 -18.06 1.50
CA GLN A 163 6.78 -17.59 0.25
C GLN A 163 7.64 -16.46 -0.30
N GLU A 164 7.98 -16.51 -1.60
CA GLU A 164 8.86 -15.52 -2.23
C GLU A 164 8.05 -14.38 -2.85
N PHE A 165 8.50 -13.15 -2.58
CA PHE A 165 7.89 -11.91 -3.05
C PHE A 165 8.92 -11.01 -3.75
N VAL A 166 8.45 -10.27 -4.74
CA VAL A 166 9.18 -9.24 -5.49
C VAL A 166 8.31 -8.00 -5.64
N ASP A 167 8.92 -6.91 -6.11
CA ASP A 167 8.22 -5.65 -6.33
C ASP A 167 6.97 -5.84 -7.21
N GLY A 168 5.88 -5.23 -6.75
CA GLY A 168 4.62 -5.22 -7.49
C GLY A 168 4.67 -4.37 -8.76
N GLY A 169 5.70 -3.55 -8.96
CA GLY A 169 5.84 -2.57 -10.03
C GLY A 169 5.87 -3.17 -11.43
N LEU A 170 6.21 -4.45 -11.58
CA LEU A 170 6.14 -5.14 -12.87
C LEU A 170 4.71 -5.46 -13.34
N LEU A 171 3.74 -5.53 -12.42
CA LEU A 171 2.36 -5.94 -12.72
C LEU A 171 1.31 -4.90 -12.29
N TYR A 172 1.59 -4.13 -11.23
CA TYR A 172 0.64 -3.23 -10.54
C TYR A 172 1.32 -1.95 -10.04
N ASN A 173 1.99 -1.22 -10.94
CA ASN A 173 2.65 0.04 -10.65
C ASN A 173 1.71 1.18 -10.21
N ASN A 174 0.47 1.19 -10.69
CA ASN A 174 -0.60 2.05 -10.18
C ASN A 174 -1.59 1.20 -9.35
N PRO A 175 -1.51 1.23 -8.01
CA PRO A 175 -2.35 0.40 -7.16
C PRO A 175 -3.78 0.93 -7.03
N ILE A 176 -4.23 1.94 -7.79
CA ILE A 176 -5.52 2.60 -7.58
C ILE A 176 -6.72 1.64 -7.56
N GLN A 177 -6.77 0.67 -8.47
CA GLN A 177 -7.83 -0.34 -8.51
C GLN A 177 -7.77 -1.27 -7.29
N LEU A 178 -6.56 -1.62 -6.82
CA LEU A 178 -6.36 -2.43 -5.62
C LEU A 178 -6.81 -1.65 -4.38
N VAL A 179 -6.42 -0.38 -4.27
CA VAL A 179 -6.83 0.51 -3.16
C VAL A 179 -8.34 0.70 -3.14
N HIS A 180 -8.97 0.88 -4.29
CA HIS A 180 -10.43 0.95 -4.38
C HIS A 180 -11.08 -0.36 -3.91
N ARG A 181 -10.60 -1.52 -4.37
CA ARG A 181 -11.11 -2.83 -3.93
C ARG A 181 -10.95 -3.02 -2.42
N GLU A 182 -9.80 -2.65 -1.87
CA GLU A 182 -9.51 -2.71 -0.44
C GLU A 182 -10.42 -1.77 0.36
N ALA A 183 -10.64 -0.55 -0.13
CA ALA A 183 -11.56 0.41 0.46
C ALA A 183 -12.99 -0.14 0.48
N VAL A 184 -13.46 -0.75 -0.61
CA VAL A 184 -14.79 -1.39 -0.67
C VAL A 184 -14.88 -2.55 0.31
N ALA A 185 -13.85 -3.41 0.39
CA ALA A 185 -13.84 -4.54 1.31
C ALA A 185 -13.81 -4.13 2.79
N THR A 186 -13.20 -3.00 3.11
CA THR A 186 -13.00 -2.52 4.48
C THR A 186 -14.13 -1.59 4.91
N TRP A 187 -14.43 -0.59 4.09
CA TRP A 187 -15.36 0.50 4.41
C TRP A 187 -16.78 0.27 3.88
N HIS A 188 -17.00 -0.76 3.06
CA HIS A 188 -18.31 -1.11 2.51
C HIS A 188 -18.99 0.11 1.86
N ASN A 189 -20.22 0.44 2.25
CA ASN A 189 -21.02 1.54 1.70
C ASN A 189 -20.45 2.95 1.98
N ARG A 190 -19.38 3.08 2.78
CA ARG A 190 -18.76 4.40 3.05
C ARG A 190 -17.83 4.87 1.93
N VAL A 191 -17.52 4.02 0.94
CA VAL A 191 -16.65 4.39 -0.19
C VAL A 191 -17.28 5.45 -1.10
N ASP A 192 -18.61 5.54 -1.15
CA ASP A 192 -19.33 6.50 -2.02
C ASP A 192 -19.02 7.98 -1.73
N GLY A 193 -18.52 8.28 -0.53
CA GLY A 193 -18.05 9.60 -0.10
C GLY A 193 -16.53 9.78 -0.13
N ALA A 194 -15.78 8.78 -0.59
CA ALA A 194 -14.32 8.83 -0.58
C ALA A 194 -13.77 9.72 -1.71
N VAL A 195 -12.63 10.35 -1.42
CA VAL A 195 -11.81 11.06 -2.41
C VAL A 195 -10.61 10.18 -2.74
N PHE A 196 -10.42 9.89 -4.02
CA PHE A 196 -9.32 9.10 -4.55
C PHE A 196 -8.24 10.02 -5.10
N ILE A 197 -7.05 9.94 -4.52
CA ILE A 197 -5.87 10.70 -4.95
C ILE A 197 -4.81 9.70 -5.39
N SER A 198 -4.46 9.75 -6.67
CA SER A 198 -3.40 8.94 -7.27
C SER A 198 -2.22 9.83 -7.63
N ILE A 199 -1.05 9.54 -7.07
CA ILE A 199 0.19 10.28 -7.31
C ILE A 199 1.15 9.35 -8.03
N GLY A 200 1.65 9.78 -9.19
CA GLY A 200 2.68 9.04 -9.92
C GLY A 200 4.06 9.67 -9.79
N THR A 201 5.06 8.91 -10.23
CA THR A 201 6.49 9.25 -10.11
C THR A 201 7.04 9.97 -11.35
N GLY A 202 6.17 10.44 -12.24
CA GLY A 202 6.54 11.15 -13.45
C GLY A 202 6.91 10.26 -14.64
N SER A 203 7.59 10.85 -15.61
CA SER A 203 7.88 10.24 -16.91
C SER A 203 9.09 9.31 -16.91
N ALA A 204 9.06 8.32 -17.80
CA ALA A 204 10.16 7.38 -17.96
C ALA A 204 11.42 8.08 -18.51
N PRO A 205 12.63 7.60 -18.12
CA PRO A 205 13.86 8.11 -18.68
C PRO A 205 13.92 7.93 -20.21
N SER A 206 14.41 8.95 -20.92
CA SER A 206 14.64 9.00 -22.35
C SER A 206 16.12 9.23 -22.64
N GLY A 207 16.68 8.48 -23.61
CA GLY A 207 18.09 8.54 -23.96
C GLY A 207 18.61 7.23 -24.57
N ALA A 208 19.78 7.29 -25.21
CA ALA A 208 20.47 6.10 -25.70
C ALA A 208 21.32 5.51 -24.57
N PHE A 209 20.96 4.30 -24.13
CA PHE A 209 21.69 3.55 -23.10
C PHE A 209 22.12 2.20 -23.68
N GLU A 210 23.31 1.75 -23.28
CA GLU A 210 23.88 0.49 -23.74
C GLU A 210 23.85 -0.60 -22.65
N GLY A 211 23.89 -1.86 -23.08
CA GLY A 211 23.94 -3.03 -22.20
C GLY A 211 22.71 -3.14 -21.27
N ASN A 212 22.95 -3.58 -20.04
CA ASN A 212 21.90 -3.89 -19.06
C ASN A 212 21.07 -2.66 -18.63
N LEU A 213 21.57 -1.44 -18.84
CA LEU A 213 20.81 -0.20 -18.56
C LEU A 213 19.65 -0.01 -19.56
N LYS A 214 19.81 -0.49 -20.79
CA LYS A 214 18.74 -0.45 -21.80
C LYS A 214 17.52 -1.28 -21.36
N ILE A 215 17.76 -2.49 -20.86
CA ILE A 215 16.69 -3.41 -20.40
C ILE A 215 15.88 -2.75 -19.27
N ILE A 216 16.58 -2.12 -18.32
CA ILE A 216 15.96 -1.41 -17.21
C ILE A 216 15.08 -0.26 -17.69
N ILE A 217 15.56 0.54 -18.63
CA ILE A 217 14.84 1.71 -19.10
C ILE A 217 13.60 1.30 -19.91
N GLU A 218 13.71 0.24 -20.71
CA GLU A 218 12.53 -0.32 -21.38
C GLU A 218 11.49 -0.84 -20.37
N ALA A 219 11.93 -1.49 -19.29
CA ALA A 219 11.03 -1.87 -18.19
C ALA A 219 10.39 -0.63 -17.53
N MET A 220 11.14 0.43 -17.27
CA MET A 220 10.60 1.69 -16.71
C MET A 220 9.60 2.38 -17.64
N LYS A 221 9.86 2.40 -18.95
CA LYS A 221 8.92 2.94 -19.95
C LYS A 221 7.61 2.17 -19.97
N GLU A 222 7.70 0.83 -19.97
CA GLU A 222 6.53 -0.03 -19.90
C GLU A 222 5.73 0.24 -18.62
N ILE A 223 6.41 0.35 -17.49
CA ILE A 223 5.81 0.68 -16.19
C ILE A 223 5.07 2.03 -16.25
N VAL A 224 5.72 3.11 -16.69
CA VAL A 224 5.08 4.43 -16.75
C VAL A 224 3.87 4.42 -17.69
N THR A 225 3.99 3.77 -18.84
CA THR A 225 2.88 3.64 -19.81
C THR A 225 1.69 2.90 -19.21
N GLN A 226 1.94 1.78 -18.54
CA GLN A 226 0.89 1.01 -17.86
C GLN A 226 0.24 1.80 -16.71
N THR A 227 1.01 2.60 -15.99
CA THR A 227 0.53 3.40 -14.85
C THR A 227 -0.57 4.38 -15.27
N GLU A 228 -0.36 5.07 -16.39
CA GLU A 228 -1.34 6.01 -16.96
C GLU A 228 -2.55 5.29 -17.54
N ARG A 229 -2.34 4.16 -18.25
CA ARG A 229 -3.45 3.32 -18.75
C ARG A 229 -4.38 2.89 -17.61
N ILE A 230 -3.83 2.39 -16.51
CA ILE A 230 -4.61 1.95 -15.34
C ILE A 230 -5.37 3.14 -14.72
N SER A 231 -4.76 4.34 -14.67
CA SER A 231 -5.44 5.54 -14.17
C SER A 231 -6.64 5.91 -15.04
N THR A 232 -6.49 5.85 -16.36
CA THR A 232 -7.58 6.14 -17.31
C THR A 232 -8.68 5.10 -17.19
N GLU A 233 -8.36 3.80 -17.18
CA GLU A 233 -9.34 2.72 -17.01
C GLU A 233 -10.10 2.82 -15.69
N PHE A 234 -9.42 3.21 -14.61
CA PHE A 234 -10.09 3.47 -13.33
C PHE A 234 -11.10 4.62 -13.44
N ALA A 235 -10.71 5.72 -14.09
CA ALA A 235 -11.59 6.88 -14.29
C ALA A 235 -12.81 6.54 -15.18
N GLU A 236 -12.60 5.77 -16.24
CA GLU A 236 -13.65 5.32 -17.16
C GLU A 236 -14.63 4.33 -16.52
N SER A 237 -14.14 3.47 -15.63
CA SER A 237 -14.97 2.51 -14.88
C SER A 237 -15.72 3.13 -13.69
N HIS A 238 -15.34 4.35 -13.28
CA HIS A 238 -15.94 5.06 -12.15
C HIS A 238 -16.32 6.51 -12.54
N PRO A 239 -17.17 6.69 -13.57
CA PRO A 239 -17.53 8.03 -14.07
C PRO A 239 -18.19 8.89 -12.99
N GLU A 240 -18.87 8.29 -12.01
CA GLU A 240 -19.44 8.97 -10.85
C GLU A 240 -18.41 9.70 -10.00
N LEU A 241 -17.18 9.17 -9.89
CA LEU A 241 -16.09 9.84 -9.16
C LEU A 241 -15.63 11.09 -9.91
N LEU A 242 -15.57 11.05 -11.23
CA LEU A 242 -15.25 12.22 -12.05
C LEU A 242 -16.35 13.28 -11.97
N LEU A 243 -17.63 12.87 -12.11
CA LEU A 243 -18.78 13.78 -12.06
C LEU A 243 -18.91 14.48 -10.70
N ARG A 244 -18.47 13.83 -9.61
CA ARG A 244 -18.49 14.38 -8.25
C ARG A 244 -17.21 15.11 -7.86
N ASN A 245 -16.22 15.19 -8.75
CA ASN A 245 -14.89 15.71 -8.48
C ASN A 245 -14.21 15.03 -7.28
N CYS A 246 -14.27 13.68 -7.25
CA CYS A 246 -13.72 12.83 -6.19
C CYS A 246 -12.51 12.02 -6.64
N PHE A 247 -12.03 12.16 -7.88
CA PHE A 247 -10.84 11.46 -8.37
C PHE A 247 -9.80 12.45 -8.93
N PHE A 248 -8.58 12.40 -8.37
CA PHE A 248 -7.48 13.28 -8.74
C PHE A 248 -6.22 12.47 -9.03
N ARG A 249 -5.74 12.56 -10.28
CA ARG A 249 -4.44 12.01 -10.72
C ARG A 249 -3.40 13.13 -10.83
N PHE A 250 -2.28 13.03 -10.12
CA PHE A 250 -1.15 13.95 -10.21
C PHE A 250 0.07 13.22 -10.78
N GLN A 251 0.68 13.80 -11.83
CA GLN A 251 1.78 13.18 -12.57
C GLN A 251 2.64 14.25 -13.23
N VAL A 252 3.95 14.22 -12.99
CA VAL A 252 4.91 15.16 -13.58
C VAL A 252 5.36 14.65 -14.95
N PHE A 253 4.80 15.22 -16.03
CA PHE A 253 5.01 14.71 -17.39
C PHE A 253 6.35 15.13 -18.03
N HIS A 254 6.97 16.21 -17.56
CA HIS A 254 8.14 16.81 -18.20
C HIS A 254 9.24 17.14 -17.19
N GLY A 255 10.49 17.13 -17.64
CA GLY A 255 11.67 17.52 -16.87
C GLY A 255 12.34 16.38 -16.09
N LEU A 256 11.71 15.21 -16.05
CA LEU A 256 12.22 14.01 -15.35
C LEU A 256 12.80 12.95 -16.30
N GLU A 257 12.73 13.17 -17.61
CA GLU A 257 13.12 12.19 -18.63
C GLU A 257 14.63 11.92 -18.65
N THR A 258 15.43 12.71 -17.95
CA THR A 258 16.89 12.53 -17.86
C THR A 258 17.34 12.17 -16.46
N VAL A 259 16.40 11.96 -15.53
CA VAL A 259 16.68 11.43 -14.19
C VAL A 259 16.84 9.91 -14.31
N GLY A 260 18.02 9.41 -13.98
CA GLY A 260 18.31 7.96 -13.97
C GLY A 260 18.01 7.30 -12.62
N LEU A 261 18.45 6.06 -12.45
CA LEU A 261 18.29 5.28 -11.21
C LEU A 261 18.92 5.94 -9.97
N GLU A 262 19.94 6.76 -10.14
CA GLU A 262 20.58 7.50 -9.05
C GLU A 262 19.82 8.80 -8.73
N GLU A 263 18.49 8.70 -8.57
CA GLU A 263 17.58 9.83 -8.35
C GLU A 263 18.03 10.75 -7.21
N TYR A 264 18.66 10.20 -6.17
CA TYR A 264 19.19 10.96 -5.04
C TYR A 264 20.26 12.00 -5.42
N LYS A 265 20.88 11.91 -6.59
CA LYS A 265 21.82 12.92 -7.10
C LYS A 265 21.10 14.08 -7.79
N GLU A 266 19.88 13.84 -8.27
CA GLU A 266 19.11 14.75 -9.11
C GLU A 266 17.99 15.48 -8.33
N LYS A 267 18.09 15.57 -7.00
CA LYS A 267 17.05 16.15 -6.13
C LYS A 267 16.59 17.54 -6.58
N ALA A 268 17.55 18.42 -6.92
CA ALA A 268 17.26 19.78 -7.37
C ALA A 268 16.41 19.78 -8.65
N LYS A 269 16.76 18.91 -9.61
CA LYS A 269 16.03 18.76 -10.86
C LYS A 269 14.63 18.18 -10.66
N ILE A 270 14.49 17.20 -9.77
CA ILE A 270 13.18 16.64 -9.41
C ILE A 270 12.30 17.73 -8.79
N ALA A 271 12.86 18.53 -7.88
CA ALA A 271 12.17 19.66 -7.27
C ALA A 271 11.75 20.72 -8.30
N ASP A 272 12.65 21.12 -9.20
CA ASP A 272 12.35 22.12 -10.26
C ASP A 272 11.27 21.63 -11.23
N ALA A 273 11.33 20.36 -11.66
CA ALA A 273 10.33 19.76 -12.53
C ALA A 273 8.96 19.66 -11.83
N THR A 274 8.95 19.30 -10.54
CA THR A 274 7.74 19.23 -9.73
C THR A 274 7.14 20.62 -9.52
N GLN A 275 7.97 21.62 -9.22
CA GLN A 275 7.50 23.00 -9.07
C GLN A 275 6.92 23.53 -10.39
N SER A 276 7.60 23.28 -11.51
CA SER A 276 7.11 23.66 -12.84
C SER A 276 5.76 23.02 -13.14
N TYR A 277 5.54 21.76 -12.75
CA TYR A 277 4.25 21.08 -12.88
C TYR A 277 3.17 21.71 -12.01
N LEU A 278 3.49 22.10 -10.77
CA LEU A 278 2.56 22.75 -9.84
C LEU A 278 2.22 24.19 -10.25
N ASP A 279 3.11 24.87 -10.97
CA ASP A 279 2.90 26.24 -11.47
C ASP A 279 1.98 26.29 -12.71
N ILE A 280 1.74 25.15 -13.37
CA ILE A 280 0.73 25.05 -14.44
C ILE A 280 -0.64 25.39 -13.85
N TRP A 281 -1.33 26.36 -14.45
CA TRP A 281 -2.61 26.86 -13.96
C TRP A 281 -3.64 25.75 -13.71
N GLU A 282 -3.78 24.83 -14.66
CA GLU A 282 -4.68 23.69 -14.58
C GLU A 282 -4.33 22.76 -13.42
N THR A 283 -3.03 22.52 -13.18
CA THR A 283 -2.56 21.72 -12.04
C THR A 283 -2.85 22.43 -10.73
N LYS A 284 -2.55 23.72 -10.63
CA LYS A 284 -2.81 24.51 -9.43
C LYS A 284 -4.30 24.49 -9.07
N LYS A 285 -5.17 24.71 -10.06
CA LYS A 285 -6.62 24.64 -9.88
C LYS A 285 -7.06 23.24 -9.42
N LYS A 286 -6.51 22.19 -10.03
CA LYS A 286 -6.78 20.80 -9.63
C LYS A 286 -6.35 20.50 -8.19
N VAL A 287 -5.23 21.05 -7.73
CA VAL A 287 -4.77 20.94 -6.34
C VAL A 287 -5.73 21.66 -5.40
N GLU A 288 -6.15 22.89 -5.73
CA GLU A 288 -7.13 23.66 -4.94
C GLU A 288 -8.46 22.89 -4.82
N ASP A 289 -8.97 22.36 -5.93
CA ASP A 289 -10.21 21.58 -5.95
C ASP A 289 -10.09 20.28 -5.13
N CYS A 290 -8.94 19.62 -5.20
CA CYS A 290 -8.64 18.44 -4.39
C CYS A 290 -8.64 18.76 -2.90
N VAL A 291 -7.96 19.84 -2.49
CA VAL A 291 -7.91 20.30 -1.10
C VAL A 291 -9.30 20.65 -0.60
N GLU A 292 -10.07 21.43 -1.38
CA GLU A 292 -11.44 21.79 -1.03
C GLU A 292 -12.29 20.52 -0.82
N LYS A 293 -12.18 19.55 -1.74
CA LYS A 293 -12.93 18.29 -1.63
C LYS A 293 -12.55 17.49 -0.39
N VAL A 294 -11.27 17.33 -0.12
CA VAL A 294 -10.77 16.61 1.06
C VAL A 294 -11.23 17.30 2.35
N CYS A 295 -11.13 18.63 2.43
CA CYS A 295 -11.56 19.40 3.60
C CYS A 295 -13.08 19.44 3.78
N ALA A 296 -13.86 19.42 2.69
CA ALA A 296 -15.31 19.38 2.72
C ALA A 296 -15.87 17.99 3.04
N THR A 297 -15.05 16.94 2.95
CA THR A 297 -15.47 15.57 3.25
C THR A 297 -15.61 15.39 4.76
N THR A 298 -16.77 15.75 5.30
CA THR A 298 -17.18 15.28 6.62
C THR A 298 -17.54 13.82 6.52
N TRP A 299 -16.78 12.92 7.17
CA TRP A 299 -17.27 11.58 7.41
C TRP A 299 -18.60 11.70 8.14
N PRO A 300 -19.73 11.23 7.60
CA PRO A 300 -20.94 11.18 8.39
C PRO A 300 -20.61 10.31 9.61
N VAL A 301 -20.61 10.93 10.79
CA VAL A 301 -20.66 10.19 12.06
C VAL A 301 -21.81 9.23 11.87
N SER A 302 -21.50 7.94 11.77
CA SER A 302 -22.55 6.96 11.57
C SER A 302 -23.55 7.16 12.72
N PRO A 303 -24.85 7.34 12.46
CA PRO A 303 -25.80 7.21 13.54
C PRO A 303 -25.54 5.85 14.20
N PRO A 304 -25.65 5.76 15.54
CA PRO A 304 -25.44 4.50 16.25
C PRO A 304 -26.21 3.42 15.52
N ARG A 305 -25.48 2.36 15.09
CA ARG A 305 -25.99 1.27 14.23
C ARG A 305 -27.47 1.07 14.48
N THR A 306 -28.32 1.59 13.59
CA THR A 306 -29.75 1.33 13.67
C THR A 306 -29.91 -0.18 13.62
N THR A 307 -30.62 -0.69 14.62
CA THR A 307 -30.95 -2.09 14.82
C THR A 307 -31.16 -2.80 13.49
N CYS A 308 -30.46 -3.93 13.33
CA CYS A 308 -30.57 -4.83 12.19
C CYS A 308 -32.05 -4.95 11.76
N PHE A 309 -32.34 -4.80 10.47
CA PHE A 309 -33.66 -5.06 9.92
C PHE A 309 -34.03 -6.52 10.22
N VAL A 310 -34.87 -6.71 11.24
CA VAL A 310 -35.55 -7.98 11.46
C VAL A 310 -36.72 -7.97 10.49
N VAL A 311 -36.67 -8.85 9.48
CA VAL A 311 -37.87 -9.16 8.69
C VAL A 311 -38.79 -9.94 9.63
N PRO A 312 -39.98 -9.43 10.01
CA PRO A 312 -40.91 -10.20 10.80
C PRO A 312 -41.51 -11.27 9.89
N PHE A 313 -40.86 -12.43 9.81
CA PHE A 313 -41.51 -13.60 9.24
C PHE A 313 -42.60 -14.04 10.21
N GLU A 314 -43.82 -14.22 9.71
CA GLU A 314 -44.85 -14.93 10.46
C GLU A 314 -44.30 -16.31 10.82
N ARG A 315 -44.45 -16.68 12.09
CA ARG A 315 -43.95 -17.95 12.60
C ARG A 315 -44.66 -19.07 11.85
N ASP A 316 -43.91 -19.87 11.07
CA ASP A 316 -44.51 -21.02 10.39
C ASP A 316 -45.11 -21.96 11.43
N SER A 317 -46.44 -22.12 11.38
CA SER A 317 -47.20 -22.98 12.29
C SER A 317 -46.91 -24.47 12.08
N LYS A 318 -46.24 -24.81 10.98
CA LYS A 318 -45.74 -26.16 10.67
C LYS A 318 -44.26 -26.34 11.01
N PHE A 319 -43.61 -25.34 11.59
CA PHE A 319 -42.24 -25.46 12.06
C PHE A 319 -42.15 -26.51 13.18
N ILE A 320 -41.63 -27.69 12.84
CA ILE A 320 -41.31 -28.73 13.81
C ILE A 320 -39.98 -28.33 14.46
N GLY A 321 -40.08 -27.48 15.48
CA GLY A 321 -38.93 -26.77 16.02
C GLY A 321 -37.90 -27.67 16.70
N ARG A 322 -36.63 -27.43 16.38
CA ARG A 322 -35.46 -27.87 17.16
C ARG A 322 -35.30 -26.99 18.39
N ASN A 323 -36.30 -27.03 19.28
CA ASN A 323 -36.43 -26.12 20.43
C ASN A 323 -35.22 -26.19 21.37
N ASP A 324 -34.62 -27.37 21.49
CA ASP A 324 -33.37 -27.62 22.19
C ASP A 324 -32.21 -26.80 21.60
N ILE A 325 -32.06 -26.81 20.27
CA ILE A 325 -31.01 -26.06 19.56
C ILE A 325 -31.27 -24.56 19.68
N ILE A 326 -32.51 -24.10 19.47
CA ILE A 326 -32.86 -22.67 19.59
C ILE A 326 -32.60 -22.15 21.00
N THR A 327 -32.96 -22.94 22.02
CA THR A 327 -32.69 -22.59 23.43
C THR A 327 -31.19 -22.53 23.71
N GLN A 328 -30.41 -23.46 23.15
CA GLN A 328 -28.96 -23.49 23.30
C GLN A 328 -28.30 -22.28 22.62
N ILE A 329 -28.78 -21.87 21.45
CA ILE A 329 -28.34 -20.66 20.76
C ILE A 329 -28.64 -19.43 21.61
N GLY A 330 -29.87 -19.30 22.14
CA GLY A 330 -30.26 -18.19 23.01
C GLY A 330 -29.34 -18.03 24.22
N ARG A 331 -29.06 -19.12 24.94
CA ARG A 331 -28.13 -19.11 26.08
C ARG A 331 -26.70 -18.68 25.70
N LYS A 332 -26.23 -19.08 24.51
CA LYS A 332 -24.90 -18.66 24.04
C LYS A 332 -24.83 -17.16 23.74
N PHE A 333 -25.90 -16.58 23.21
CA PHE A 333 -25.98 -15.13 22.99
C PHE A 333 -26.09 -14.32 24.28
N GLU A 334 -26.72 -14.85 25.32
CA GLU A 334 -26.76 -14.20 26.65
C GLU A 334 -25.38 -14.20 27.34
N ALA A 335 -24.60 -15.26 27.12
CA ALA A 335 -23.32 -15.46 27.82
C ALA A 335 -22.10 -14.89 27.06
N GLN A 336 -22.18 -14.71 25.74
CA GLN A 336 -21.02 -14.31 24.93
C GLN A 336 -21.31 -13.12 24.02
N ARG A 337 -20.37 -12.17 24.00
CA ARG A 337 -20.44 -10.95 23.18
C ARG A 337 -20.39 -11.24 21.66
N ARG A 338 -19.87 -12.39 21.24
CA ARG A 338 -19.80 -12.83 19.84
C ARG A 338 -20.04 -14.34 19.77
N VAL A 339 -20.96 -14.77 18.90
CA VAL A 339 -21.29 -16.19 18.66
C VAL A 339 -21.31 -16.43 17.16
N ALA A 340 -20.54 -17.40 16.69
CA ALA A 340 -20.61 -17.88 15.31
C ALA A 340 -21.51 -19.11 15.23
N LEU A 341 -22.47 -19.08 14.32
CA LEU A 341 -23.35 -20.20 14.01
C LEU A 341 -22.87 -20.83 12.69
N ALA A 342 -22.45 -22.10 12.74
CA ALA A 342 -21.98 -22.85 11.59
C ALA A 342 -22.82 -24.12 11.44
N GLY A 343 -23.18 -24.48 10.20
CA GLY A 343 -23.84 -25.75 9.90
C GLY A 343 -25.35 -25.82 10.15
N ILE A 344 -26.05 -24.69 10.28
CA ILE A 344 -27.52 -24.68 10.34
C ILE A 344 -28.10 -24.76 8.92
N GLY A 345 -27.79 -25.85 8.22
CA GLY A 345 -28.41 -26.17 6.94
C GLY A 345 -29.78 -26.80 7.15
N GLY A 346 -30.79 -26.24 6.48
CA GLY A 346 -32.13 -26.79 6.39
C GLY A 346 -33.09 -25.79 5.77
N VAL A 347 -33.68 -26.13 4.62
CA VAL A 347 -34.78 -25.36 4.03
C VAL A 347 -36.03 -25.64 4.87
N GLY A 348 -36.61 -24.57 5.41
CA GLY A 348 -37.86 -24.53 6.15
C GLY A 348 -38.30 -23.09 6.25
#